data_AF-A0A2M7FDS3-F1
#
_entry.id   AF-A0A2M7FDS3-F1
#
_cell.length_a   1.000
_cell.length_b   1.000
_cell.length_c   1.000
_cell.angle_alpha   90.00
_cell.angle_beta   90.00
_cell.angle_gamma   90.00
#
_symmetry.space_group_name_H-M   'P 1'
#
loop_
_entity.id
_entity.type
_entity.pdbx_description
1 polymer ?
#
loop_
_entity_poly.entity_id
_entity_poly.type
_entity_poly.pdbx_seq_one_letter_code
_entity_poly.pdbx_strand_id
1 'polypeptide(L)'
;MSFSTTEDIGVLTDAEVLARSRKEPNLFAILVRRYEAALLRRAKKILYFPEDAEEAVQDAFTKIYLYADKYHIQEGAGFSSWA
;
A
#
# COMPACT_ATOMS: atom_id res chain seq x y z
N MET A 1 6.59 20.99 17.85
CA MET A 1 5.75 20.26 16.88
C MET A 1 5.77 18.80 17.29
N SER A 2 4.70 18.31 17.92
CA SER A 2 4.67 17.01 18.61
C SER A 2 4.72 15.84 17.64
N PHE A 3 5.75 15.01 17.75
CA PHE A 3 5.80 13.66 17.18
C PHE A 3 5.00 12.72 18.08
N SER A 4 3.67 12.71 17.96
CA SER A 4 2.81 11.90 18.84
C SER A 4 2.09 10.74 18.15
N THR A 5 2.43 10.38 16.90
CA THR A 5 1.68 9.37 16.13
C THR A 5 2.47 8.08 15.88
N THR A 6 3.52 7.79 16.65
CA THR A 6 4.32 6.55 16.49
C THR A 6 3.82 5.36 17.31
N GLU A 7 2.96 5.55 18.31
CA GLU A 7 2.69 4.50 19.31
C GLU A 7 1.62 3.45 18.92
N ASP A 8 0.79 3.67 17.89
CA ASP A 8 -0.30 2.72 17.53
C ASP A 8 -0.31 2.28 16.05
N ILE A 9 0.81 2.45 15.34
CA ILE A 9 0.89 2.19 13.89
C ILE A 9 0.75 0.68 13.56
N GLY A 10 1.11 -0.20 14.49
CA GLY A 10 1.00 -1.65 14.32
C GLY A 10 -0.44 -2.19 14.34
N VAL A 11 -1.40 -1.40 14.83
CA VAL A 11 -2.79 -1.84 15.05
C VAL A 11 -3.70 -1.47 13.87
N LEU A 12 -3.32 -0.51 13.03
CA LEU A 12 -4.15 -0.05 11.92
C LEU A 12 -4.25 -1.11 10.82
N THR A 13 -5.48 -1.39 10.41
CA THR A 13 -5.80 -2.21 9.24
C THR A 13 -5.36 -1.50 7.96
N ASP A 14 -5.12 -2.26 6.88
CA ASP A 14 -4.67 -1.67 5.60
C ASP A 14 -5.70 -0.68 5.04
N ALA A 15 -6.99 -0.96 5.24
CA ALA A 15 -8.09 -0.05 4.88
C ALA A 15 -8.01 1.29 5.63
N GLU A 16 -7.74 1.26 6.94
CA GLU A 16 -7.61 2.47 7.75
C GLU A 16 -6.34 3.24 7.38
N VAL A 17 -5.23 2.55 7.13
CA VAL A 17 -3.99 3.18 6.67
C VAL A 17 -4.23 3.89 5.34
N LEU A 18 -4.88 3.22 4.37
CA LEU A 18 -5.21 3.82 3.08
C LEU A 18 -6.10 5.06 3.25
N ALA A 19 -7.18 4.94 4.02
CA ALA A 19 -8.11 6.04 4.26
C ALA A 19 -7.45 7.25 4.93
N ARG A 20 -6.60 7.02 5.95
CA ARG A 20 -5.88 8.10 6.65
C ARG A 20 -4.76 8.70 5.79
N SER A 21 -4.10 7.89 4.96
CA SER A 21 -3.00 8.35 4.11
C SER A 21 -3.40 9.45 3.13
N ARG A 22 -4.69 9.57 2.81
CA ARG A 22 -5.24 10.69 2.02
C ARG A 22 -5.05 12.05 2.69
N LYS A 23 -5.05 12.10 4.03
CA LYS A 23 -4.82 13.32 4.83
C LYS A 23 -3.40 13.39 5.37
N GLU A 24 -2.80 12.23 5.63
CA GLU A 24 -1.47 12.08 6.19
C GLU A 24 -0.60 11.20 5.26
N PRO A 25 -0.02 11.74 4.17
CA PRO A 25 0.67 10.95 3.14
C PRO A 25 1.75 10.01 3.67
N ASN A 26 2.42 10.39 4.77
CA ASN A 26 3.45 9.58 5.42
C ASN A 26 2.94 8.20 5.88
N LEU A 27 1.64 8.05 6.16
CA LEU A 27 1.05 6.77 6.57
C LEU A 27 1.04 5.75 5.41
N PHE A 28 1.05 6.21 4.15
CA PHE A 28 1.10 5.29 3.01
C PHE A 28 2.36 4.42 3.00
N ALA A 29 3.47 4.92 3.57
CA ALA A 29 4.71 4.15 3.71
C ALA A 29 4.55 2.85 4.49
N ILE A 30 3.50 2.73 5.33
CA ILE A 30 3.18 1.49 6.04
C ILE A 30 2.73 0.41 5.05
N LEU A 31 1.85 0.75 4.10
CA LEU A 31 1.40 -0.18 3.06
C LEU A 31 2.57 -0.61 2.17
N VAL A 32 3.43 0.34 1.77
CA VAL A 32 4.65 0.03 1.01
C VAL A 32 5.51 -0.98 1.75
N ARG A 33 5.85 -0.71 3.03
CA ARG A 33 6.67 -1.63 3.84
C ARG A 33 6.03 -3.01 4.03
N ARG A 34 4.69 -3.09 4.12
CA ARG A 34 3.96 -4.36 4.29
C ARG A 34 4.00 -5.21 3.01
N TYR A 35 3.87 -4.59 1.84
CA TYR A 35 3.60 -5.32 0.59
C TYR A 35 4.76 -5.34 -0.41
N GLU A 36 5.72 -4.40 -0.35
CA GLU A 36 6.79 -4.24 -1.35
C GLU A 36 7.56 -5.54 -1.58
N ALA A 37 8.06 -6.18 -0.52
CA ALA A 37 8.83 -7.42 -0.66
C ALA A 37 8.02 -8.57 -1.28
N ALA A 38 6.71 -8.64 -1.02
CA ALA A 38 5.84 -9.67 -1.59
C ALA A 38 5.53 -9.38 -3.07
N LEU A 39 5.20 -8.14 -3.40
CA LEU A 39 4.92 -7.70 -4.75
C LEU A 39 6.16 -7.81 -5.63
N LEU A 40 7.33 -7.35 -5.17
CA LEU A 40 8.59 -7.47 -5.90
C LEU A 40 8.96 -8.93 -6.15
N ARG A 41 8.83 -9.82 -5.15
CA ARG A 41 9.06 -11.25 -5.35
C ARG A 41 8.15 -11.84 -6.42
N ARG A 42 6.90 -11.37 -6.50
CA ARG A 42 5.95 -11.85 -7.51
C ARG A 42 6.26 -11.27 -8.89
N ALA A 43 6.53 -9.97 -8.97
CA ALA A 43 6.88 -9.26 -10.19
C ALA A 43 8.16 -9.82 -10.83
N LYS A 44 9.21 -10.05 -10.05
CA LYS A 44 10.48 -10.67 -10.52
C LYS A 44 10.33 -12.09 -11.05
N LYS A 45 9.23 -12.79 -10.72
CA LYS A 45 8.93 -14.12 -11.29
C LYS A 45 8.20 -14.04 -12.63
N ILE A 46 7.58 -12.91 -12.94
CA ILE A 46 6.77 -12.70 -14.14
C ILE A 46 7.58 -11.91 -15.17
N LEU A 47 8.29 -10.89 -14.72
CA LEU A 47 9.07 -9.97 -15.54
C LEU A 47 10.52 -10.43 -15.60
N TYR A 48 11.12 -10.29 -16.78
CA TYR A 48 12.46 -10.81 -17.07
C TYR A 48 13.56 -9.93 -16.47
N PHE A 49 13.36 -8.60 -16.48
CA PHE A 49 14.31 -7.64 -15.95
C PHE A 49 13.91 -7.18 -14.52
N PRO A 50 14.86 -7.10 -13.58
CA PRO A 50 14.60 -6.58 -12.24
C PRO A 50 14.03 -5.16 -12.20
N GLU A 51 14.46 -4.30 -13.12
CA GLU A 51 14.05 -2.90 -13.22
C GLU A 51 12.56 -2.79 -13.59
N ASP A 52 12.11 -3.61 -14.56
CA ASP A 52 10.68 -3.70 -14.93
C ASP A 52 9.83 -4.15 -13.73
N ALA A 53 10.36 -5.06 -12.91
CA ALA A 53 9.68 -5.53 -11.72
C ALA A 53 9.56 -4.44 -10.65
N GLU A 54 10.57 -3.58 -10.52
CA GLU A 54 10.54 -2.43 -9.62
C GLU A 54 9.57 -1.36 -10.11
N GLU A 55 9.60 -1.04 -11.41
CA GLU A 55 8.65 -0.11 -12.04
C GLU A 55 7.20 -0.58 -11.87
N ALA A 56 6.92 -1.86 -12.16
CA ALA A 56 5.57 -2.40 -12.02
C ALA A 56 5.04 -2.32 -10.57
N VAL A 57 5.90 -2.51 -9.57
CA VAL A 57 5.51 -2.39 -8.16
C VAL A 57 5.31 -0.92 -7.76
N GLN A 58 6.17 -0.02 -8.23
CA GLN A 58 6.00 1.42 -8.02
C GLN A 58 4.68 1.92 -8.64
N ASP A 59 4.37 1.48 -9.86
CA ASP A 59 3.12 1.77 -10.55
C ASP A 59 1.89 1.26 -9.79
N ALA A 60 1.98 0.04 -9.24
CA ALA A 60 0.90 -0.53 -8.43
C ALA A 60 0.63 0.34 -7.21
N PHE A 61 1.67 0.68 -6.43
CA PHE A 61 1.51 1.57 -5.27
C PHE A 61 1.02 2.96 -5.66
N THR A 62 1.51 3.51 -6.77
CA THR A 62 1.04 4.80 -7.29
C THR A 62 -0.45 4.76 -7.60
N LYS A 63 -0.93 3.70 -8.26
CA LYS A 63 -2.37 3.52 -8.55
C LYS A 63 -3.20 3.35 -7.27
N ILE A 64 -2.73 2.55 -6.31
CA ILE A 64 -3.39 2.37 -5.01
C ILE A 64 -3.52 3.72 -4.30
N TYR A 65 -2.47 4.54 -4.29
CA TYR A 65 -2.50 5.87 -3.66
C TYR A 65 -3.43 6.84 -4.40
N LEU A 66 -3.33 6.90 -5.73
CA LEU A 66 -4.14 7.81 -6.56
C LEU A 66 -5.63 7.49 -6.52
N TYR A 67 -5.99 6.21 -6.42
CA TYR A 67 -7.38 5.75 -6.38
C TYR A 67 -7.85 5.36 -4.97
N ALA A 68 -7.14 5.80 -3.94
CA ALA A 68 -7.47 5.52 -2.54
C ALA A 68 -8.90 6.00 -2.16
N ASP A 69 -9.42 7.01 -2.84
CA ASP A 69 -10.77 7.54 -2.67
C ASP A 69 -11.87 6.61 -3.21
N LYS A 70 -11.53 5.73 -4.15
CA LYS A 70 -12.43 4.73 -4.75
C LYS A 70 -12.51 3.43 -3.97
N TYR A 71 -11.65 3.26 -2.95
CA TYR A 71 -11.69 2.08 -2.12
C TYR A 71 -12.91 2.13 -1.19
N HIS A 72 -13.78 1.13 -1.32
CA HIS A 72 -14.91 0.90 -0.44
C HIS A 72 -14.81 -0.50 0.12
N ILE A 73 -15.01 -0.64 1.44
CA ILE A 73 -15.07 -1.96 2.08
C ILE A 73 -16.30 -2.68 1.51
N GLN A 74 -16.08 -3.83 0.87
CA GLN A 74 -17.13 -4.70 0.38
C GLN A 74 -17.19 -5.95 1.25
N GLU A 75 -18.39 -6.40 1.63
CA GLU A 75 -18.55 -7.64 2.39
C GLU A 75 -17.97 -8.81 1.59
N GLY A 76 -17.01 -9.53 2.19
CA GLY A 76 -16.35 -10.69 1.59
C GLY A 76 -15.09 -10.39 0.77
N ALA A 77 -14.73 -9.13 0.51
CA ALA A 77 -13.50 -8.77 -0.20
C ALA A 77 -12.61 -7.86 0.67
N GLY A 78 -11.42 -8.36 1.03
CA GLY A 78 -10.42 -7.60 1.78
C GLY A 78 -9.63 -6.62 0.91
N PHE A 79 -8.88 -5.72 1.54
CA PHE A 79 -7.99 -4.75 0.88
C PHE A 79 -7.07 -5.41 -0.17
N SER A 80 -6.51 -6.58 0.15
CA SER A 80 -5.63 -7.35 -0.74
C SER A 80 -6.30 -7.91 -1.99
N SER A 81 -7.64 -7.87 -2.08
CA SER A 81 -8.36 -8.27 -3.28
C SER A 81 -8.60 -7.10 -4.24
N TRP A 82 -8.43 -5.87 -3.78
CA TRP A 82 -8.63 -4.65 -4.58
C TRP A 82 -7.31 -4.02 -5.02
N ALA A 83 -6.32 -4.00 -4.12
CA ALA A 83 -4.97 -3.49 -4.37
C ALA A 83 -4.14 -4.49 -5.20
#